data_AF-A0A952FLL9-F1
#
_entry.id   AF-A0A952FLL9-F1
#
_cell.length_a   1.000
_cell.length_b   1.000
_cell.length_c   1.000
_cell.angle_alpha   90.00
_cell.angle_beta   90.00
_cell.angle_gamma   90.00
#
_symmetry.space_group_name_H-M   'P 1'
#
loop_
_entity.id
_entity.type
_entity.pdbx_description
1 polymer ?
#
loop_
_entity_poly.entity_id
_entity_poly.type
_entity_poly.pdbx_seq_one_letter_code
_entity_poly.pdbx_strand_id
1 'polypeptide(L)'
;MRSRLLAAGTAAAALLWGSAAPAQTADEARAFVDKAEADLAATSEYLNKASWVRATFITDDTQWLEAKANGEWTEKTSAYAQQARASWRR
;
A
#
# COMPACT_ATOMS: atom_id res chain seq x y z
N MET A 1 -59.70 36.58 -15.74
CA MET A 1 -58.84 36.93 -14.58
C MET A 1 -57.60 36.06 -14.63
N ARG A 2 -56.44 36.71 -14.53
CA ARG A 2 -55.10 36.13 -14.75
C ARG A 2 -54.68 35.29 -13.54
N SER A 3 -54.30 34.03 -13.76
CA SER A 3 -53.41 33.32 -12.84
C SER A 3 -52.41 32.49 -13.63
N ARG A 4 -51.21 33.08 -13.78
CA ARG A 4 -49.97 32.42 -14.18
C ARG A 4 -49.40 31.73 -12.94
N LEU A 5 -49.12 30.44 -13.00
CA LEU A 5 -48.19 29.74 -12.10
C LEU A 5 -47.29 28.90 -13.02
N LEU A 6 -46.18 29.49 -13.48
CA LEU A 6 -44.84 29.30 -12.91
C LEU A 6 -44.40 27.83 -12.95
N ALA A 7 -43.93 27.42 -14.12
CA ALA A 7 -42.90 26.41 -14.25
C ALA A 7 -41.57 27.00 -13.74
N ALA A 8 -40.98 26.41 -12.70
CA ALA A 8 -39.55 26.52 -12.39
C ALA A 8 -39.25 25.70 -11.13
N GLY A 9 -38.42 24.66 -11.25
CA GLY A 9 -37.90 24.00 -10.05
C GLY A 9 -37.30 22.59 -10.22
N THR A 10 -36.75 22.22 -11.37
CA THR A 10 -36.06 20.92 -11.55
C THR A 10 -34.59 21.05 -11.96
N ALA A 11 -33.88 22.07 -11.47
CA ALA A 11 -32.50 22.33 -11.89
C ALA A 11 -31.48 22.48 -10.75
N ALA A 12 -31.59 21.68 -9.69
CA ALA A 12 -30.57 21.68 -8.62
C ALA A 12 -30.09 20.27 -8.19
N ALA A 13 -30.37 19.22 -8.98
CA ALA A 13 -29.99 17.84 -8.63
C ALA A 13 -28.68 17.35 -9.27
N ALA A 14 -27.98 18.15 -10.10
CA ALA A 14 -26.87 17.66 -10.93
C ALA A 14 -25.46 17.83 -10.32
N LEU A 15 -25.29 18.45 -9.15
CA LEU A 15 -23.95 18.72 -8.57
C LEU A 15 -23.45 17.65 -7.58
N LEU A 16 -24.19 16.55 -7.39
CA LEU A 16 -23.75 15.44 -6.54
C LEU A 16 -23.30 14.20 -7.34
N TRP A 17 -23.05 14.33 -8.65
CA TRP A 17 -22.29 13.31 -9.35
C TRP A 17 -20.86 13.34 -8.84
N GLY A 18 -20.60 12.44 -7.89
CA GLY A 18 -19.31 12.22 -7.28
C GLY A 18 -18.24 12.19 -8.34
N SER A 19 -17.26 13.08 -8.20
CA SER A 19 -15.98 12.96 -8.88
C SER A 19 -15.40 11.60 -8.51
N ALA A 20 -15.53 10.61 -9.39
CA ALA A 20 -14.81 9.36 -9.28
C ALA A 20 -13.32 9.72 -9.19
N ALA A 21 -12.66 9.31 -8.11
CA ALA A 21 -11.22 9.46 -8.00
C ALA A 21 -10.58 8.78 -9.23
N PRO A 22 -9.54 9.37 -9.84
CA PRO A 22 -8.90 8.77 -10.99
C PRO A 22 -8.44 7.35 -10.64
N ALA A 23 -8.74 6.40 -11.53
CA ALA A 23 -8.25 5.04 -11.41
C ALA A 23 -6.73 5.03 -11.44
N GLN A 24 -6.10 4.13 -10.67
CA GLN A 24 -4.66 3.99 -10.65
C GLN A 24 -4.12 3.71 -12.07
N THR A 25 -3.07 4.42 -12.47
CA THR A 25 -2.47 4.26 -13.80
C THR A 25 -1.51 3.07 -13.84
N ALA A 26 -1.22 2.58 -15.04
CA ALA A 26 -0.21 1.52 -15.23
C ALA A 26 1.18 1.96 -14.75
N ASP A 27 1.54 3.23 -14.95
CA ASP A 27 2.83 3.78 -14.51
C ASP A 27 2.91 3.86 -12.98
N GLU A 28 1.82 4.22 -12.30
CA GLU A 28 1.74 4.18 -10.83
C GLU A 28 1.84 2.76 -10.28
N ALA A 29 1.21 1.79 -10.94
CA ALA A 29 1.32 0.38 -10.56
C ALA A 29 2.77 -0.12 -10.73
N ARG A 30 3.43 0.25 -11.82
CA ARG A 30 4.84 -0.08 -12.05
C ARG A 30 5.75 0.53 -10.99
N ALA A 31 5.61 1.82 -10.73
CA ALA A 31 6.40 2.51 -9.71
C ALA A 31 6.22 1.90 -8.31
N PHE A 32 5.00 1.46 -7.98
CA PHE A 32 4.74 0.74 -6.73
C PHE A 32 5.50 -0.60 -6.67
N VAL A 33 5.44 -1.41 -7.72
CA VAL A 33 6.13 -2.71 -7.78
C VAL A 33 7.64 -2.51 -7.70
N ASP A 34 8.20 -1.62 -8.52
CA ASP A 34 9.65 -1.33 -8.54
C ASP A 34 10.16 -0.91 -7.15
N LYS A 35 9.40 -0.08 -6.44
CA LYS A 35 9.72 0.32 -5.06
C LYS A 35 9.63 -0.85 -4.08
N ALA A 36 8.56 -1.64 -4.15
CA ALA A 36 8.37 -2.79 -3.26
C ALA A 36 9.50 -3.81 -3.43
N GLU A 37 9.87 -4.12 -4.67
CA GLU A 37 10.98 -5.02 -5.00
C GLU A 37 12.31 -4.50 -4.45
N ALA A 38 12.63 -3.22 -4.67
CA ALA A 38 13.86 -2.62 -4.15
C ALA A 38 13.95 -2.68 -2.61
N ASP A 39 12.87 -2.31 -1.92
CA ASP A 39 12.85 -2.27 -0.45
C ASP A 39 12.87 -3.69 0.17
N LEU A 40 12.19 -4.65 -0.45
CA LEU A 40 12.19 -6.05 -0.01
C LEU A 40 13.51 -6.75 -0.34
N ALA A 41 14.16 -6.43 -1.45
CA ALA A 41 15.49 -6.92 -1.78
C ALA A 41 16.51 -6.47 -0.73
N ALA A 42 16.54 -5.17 -0.41
CA ALA A 42 17.45 -4.64 0.61
C ALA A 42 17.24 -5.28 2.00
N THR A 43 15.98 -5.47 2.38
CA THR A 43 15.65 -6.03 3.71
C THR A 43 15.91 -7.55 3.76
N SER A 44 15.68 -8.26 2.65
CA SER A 44 15.99 -9.70 2.57
C SER A 44 17.50 -9.95 2.60
N GLU A 45 18.31 -9.09 1.98
CA GLU A 45 19.76 -9.17 2.10
C GLU A 45 20.22 -9.03 3.55
N TYR A 46 19.67 -8.06 4.29
CA TYR A 46 19.96 -7.90 5.72
C TYR A 46 19.59 -9.16 6.53
N LEU A 47 18.37 -9.68 6.35
CA LEU A 47 17.94 -10.94 6.98
C LEU A 47 18.88 -12.10 6.65
N ASN A 48 19.27 -12.25 5.38
CA ASN A 48 20.16 -13.32 4.95
C ASN A 48 21.54 -13.22 5.61
N LYS A 49 22.09 -12.00 5.75
CA LYS A 49 23.36 -11.79 6.47
C LYS A 49 23.22 -12.10 7.96
N ALA A 50 22.14 -11.67 8.62
CA ALA A 50 21.88 -11.97 10.01
C ALA A 50 21.75 -13.49 10.25
N SER A 51 21.04 -14.18 9.36
CA SER A 51 20.90 -15.64 9.39
C SER A 51 22.23 -16.36 9.24
N TRP A 52 23.09 -15.90 8.32
CA TRP A 52 24.43 -16.45 8.16
C TRP A 52 25.30 -16.24 9.40
N VAL A 53 25.27 -15.04 10.01
CA VAL A 53 26.00 -14.77 11.26
C VAL A 53 25.53 -15.70 12.38
N ARG A 54 24.22 -15.86 12.57
CA ARG A 54 23.68 -16.80 13.57
C ARG A 54 24.11 -18.24 13.28
N ALA A 55 24.06 -18.67 12.01
CA ALA A 55 24.43 -20.03 11.63
C ALA A 55 25.92 -20.33 11.84
N THR A 56 26.78 -19.31 11.83
CA THR A 56 28.24 -19.43 12.03
C THR A 56 28.68 -19.15 13.47
N PHE A 57 27.88 -18.39 14.23
CA PHE A 57 28.11 -18.06 15.63
C PHE A 57 26.81 -18.26 16.41
N ILE A 58 26.56 -19.46 16.91
CA ILE A 58 25.31 -19.79 17.61
C ILE A 58 25.40 -19.29 19.06
N THR A 59 24.87 -18.09 19.30
CA THR A 59 24.72 -17.48 20.62
C THR A 59 23.30 -16.95 20.80
N ASP A 60 22.89 -16.64 22.02
CA ASP A 60 21.58 -16.04 22.27
C ASP A 60 21.44 -14.68 21.55
N ASP A 61 22.51 -13.89 21.53
CA ASP A 61 22.53 -12.58 20.87
C ASP A 61 22.35 -12.69 19.35
N THR A 62 23.01 -13.65 18.69
CA THR A 62 22.88 -13.82 17.24
C THR A 62 21.55 -14.44 16.85
N GLN A 63 20.97 -15.30 17.71
CA GLN A 63 19.60 -15.79 17.56
C GLN A 63 18.59 -14.64 17.67
N TRP A 64 18.76 -13.75 18.65
CA TRP A 64 17.94 -12.55 18.78
C TRP A 64 18.08 -11.62 17.56
N LEU A 65 19.30 -11.41 17.05
CA LEU A 65 19.54 -10.58 15.86
C LEU A 65 18.85 -11.13 14.61
N GLU A 66 18.95 -12.44 14.33
CA GLU A 66 18.23 -13.05 13.20
C GLU A 66 16.71 -12.92 13.39
N ALA A 67 16.20 -13.22 14.59
CA ALA A 67 14.76 -13.11 14.88
C ALA A 67 14.24 -11.68 14.67
N LYS A 68 15.01 -10.67 15.11
CA LYS A 68 14.70 -9.27 14.88
C LYS A 68 14.67 -8.94 13.39
N ALA A 69 15.70 -9.32 12.63
CA ALA A 69 15.76 -9.09 11.19
C ALA A 69 14.60 -9.77 10.44
N ASN A 70 14.20 -10.96 10.89
CA ASN A 70 13.07 -11.70 10.33
C ASN A 70 11.74 -10.98 10.59
N GLY A 71 11.55 -10.46 11.81
CA GLY A 71 10.41 -9.63 12.17
C GLY A 71 10.30 -8.39 11.29
N GLU A 72 11.39 -7.64 11.14
CA GLU A 72 11.44 -6.43 10.30
C GLU A 72 11.12 -6.74 8.83
N TRP A 73 11.63 -7.85 8.28
CA TRP A 73 11.31 -8.28 6.92
C TRP A 73 9.83 -8.67 6.76
N THR A 74 9.28 -9.38 7.74
CA THR A 74 7.87 -9.81 7.76
C THR A 74 6.91 -8.62 7.87
N GLU A 75 7.22 -7.66 8.74
CA GLU A 75 6.47 -6.41 8.88
C GLU A 75 6.44 -5.63 7.57
N LYS A 76 7.61 -5.46 6.93
CA LYS A 76 7.70 -4.75 5.65
C LYS A 76 6.92 -5.45 4.54
N THR A 77 7.03 -6.78 4.43
CA THR A 77 6.28 -7.57 3.46
C THR A 77 4.76 -7.44 3.68
N SER A 78 4.33 -7.50 4.94
CA SER A 78 2.92 -7.33 5.32
C SER A 78 2.41 -5.91 5.03
N ALA A 79 3.24 -4.89 5.21
CA ALA A 79 2.89 -3.51 4.89
C ALA A 79 2.66 -3.34 3.38
N TYR A 80 3.53 -3.89 2.53
CA TYR A 80 3.34 -3.86 1.08
C TYR A 80 2.10 -4.64 0.63
N ALA A 81 1.83 -5.81 1.22
CA ALA A 81 0.61 -6.57 0.93
C ALA A 81 -0.67 -5.79 1.30
N GLN A 82 -0.67 -5.08 2.43
CA GLN A 82 -1.78 -4.23 2.83
C GLN A 82 -1.96 -3.02 1.91
N GLN A 83 -0.87 -2.37 1.51
CA GLN A 83 -0.91 -1.25 0.57
C GLN A 83 -1.47 -1.67 -0.79
N ALA A 84 -0.99 -2.81 -1.32
CA ALA A 84 -1.55 -3.41 -2.53
C ALA A 84 -3.05 -3.67 -2.35
N ARG A 85 -3.46 -4.39 -1.30
CA ARG A 85 -4.89 -4.65 -1.01
C ARG A 85 -5.73 -3.38 -0.97
N ALA A 86 -5.22 -2.30 -0.40
CA ALA A 86 -5.92 -1.01 -0.34
C ALA A 86 -6.02 -0.35 -1.72
N SER A 87 -5.04 -0.53 -2.60
CA SER A 87 -5.09 0.01 -3.96
C SER A 87 -6.15 -0.68 -4.83
N TRP A 88 -6.37 -2.00 -4.65
CA TRP A 88 -7.43 -2.75 -5.35
C TRP A 88 -8.87 -2.47 -4.87
N ARG A 89 -9.04 -1.80 -3.72
CA ARG A 89 -10.35 -1.52 -3.11
C ARG A 89 -10.88 -0.11 -3.37
N ARG A 90 -10.09 0.75 -4.00
CA ARG A 90 -10.50 2.07 -4.47
C ARG A 90 -11.07 1.96 -5.87
#